data_AF-A0A8T1N6M0-F1
#
_entry.id   AF-A0A8T1N6M0-F1
#
_cell.length_a   1.000
_cell.length_b   1.000
_cell.length_c   1.000
_cell.angle_alpha   90.00
_cell.angle_beta   90.00
_cell.angle_gamma   90.00
#
_symmetry.space_group_name_H-M   'P 1'
#
loop_
_entity.id
_entity.type
_entity.pdbx_description
1 polymer ?
#
loop_
_entity_poly.entity_id
_entity_poly.type
_entity_poly.pdbx_seq_one_letter_code
_entity_poly.pdbx_strand_id
1 'polypeptide(L)'
;MSKTAKQNQSRAPSLQAAAVVPTAPSTLESATEPSSVSTTLTAVDIEALTHQVLSRIYTADGSYLSVSQFGSISSPTLSIDNTYLVPKLSLNLLSVGQLCELCLKLTFPNADVDVQNPQTGQLIGTYRKIGCLFELASL
;
A
#
# COMPACT_ATOMS: atom_id res chain seq x y z
N MET A 1 64.85 10.56 44.82
CA MET A 1 65.20 9.89 46.10
C MET A 1 63.99 9.07 46.55
N SER A 2 64.19 7.86 47.04
CA SER A 2 63.15 6.82 47.17
C SER A 2 62.67 6.59 48.62
N LYS A 3 61.44 6.07 48.77
CA LYS A 3 60.86 5.30 49.90
C LYS A 3 59.40 4.97 49.49
N THR A 4 58.87 3.77 49.24
CA THR A 4 59.08 2.35 49.65
C THR A 4 58.06 1.86 50.68
N ALA A 5 57.07 1.08 50.20
CA ALA A 5 56.29 -0.05 50.81
C ALA A 5 55.63 0.12 52.20
N LYS A 6 54.41 -0.38 52.46
CA LYS A 6 54.01 -1.79 52.77
C LYS A 6 52.49 -1.86 53.14
N GLN A 7 51.77 -3.00 53.30
CA GLN A 7 51.86 -4.41 52.85
C GLN A 7 50.63 -5.22 53.37
N ASN A 8 49.75 -5.73 52.48
CA ASN A 8 48.80 -6.86 52.70
C ASN A 8 47.68 -6.70 53.80
N GLN A 9 46.63 -7.53 53.94
CA GLN A 9 46.12 -8.74 53.24
C GLN A 9 44.60 -8.99 53.53
N SER A 10 43.90 -9.72 52.64
CA SER A 10 42.91 -10.81 52.92
C SER A 10 41.74 -10.56 53.93
N ARG A 11 40.48 -10.94 53.66
CA ARG A 11 40.03 -12.35 53.66
C ARG A 11 38.52 -12.50 53.36
N ALA A 12 38.19 -13.37 52.41
CA ALA A 12 36.95 -14.18 52.41
C ALA A 12 37.33 -15.64 52.77
N PRO A 13 36.42 -16.63 52.90
CA PRO A 13 34.95 -16.61 52.80
C PRO A 13 34.25 -17.26 54.02
N SER A 14 32.93 -17.45 53.95
CA SER A 14 32.22 -18.50 54.72
C SER A 14 31.09 -19.10 53.90
N LEU A 15 31.24 -20.37 53.52
CA LEU A 15 30.21 -21.17 52.86
C LEU A 15 29.24 -21.72 53.91
N GLN A 16 27.94 -21.68 53.62
CA GLN A 16 26.97 -22.59 54.24
C GLN A 16 26.28 -23.37 53.11
N ALA A 17 26.40 -24.68 53.17
CA ALA A 17 25.70 -25.61 52.30
C ALA A 17 24.62 -26.33 53.12
N ALA A 18 23.40 -26.38 52.59
CA ALA A 18 22.34 -27.26 53.06
C ALA A 18 21.84 -28.05 51.84
N ALA A 19 21.88 -29.38 51.94
CA ALA A 19 21.54 -30.27 50.83
C ALA A 19 20.13 -30.84 51.01
N VAL A 20 19.34 -30.85 49.93
CA VAL A 20 18.14 -31.68 49.78
C VAL A 20 18.12 -32.30 48.37
N VAL A 21 17.71 -33.56 48.32
CA VAL A 21 17.75 -34.51 47.17
C VAL A 21 16.60 -34.23 46.18
N PRO A 22 16.73 -34.55 44.87
CA PRO A 22 15.79 -34.08 43.85
C PRO A 22 14.57 -34.97 43.64
N THR A 23 13.44 -34.36 43.29
CA THR A 23 12.26 -35.03 42.74
C THR A 23 11.65 -34.17 41.63
N ALA A 24 11.70 -34.65 40.39
CA ALA A 24 10.83 -34.17 39.32
C ALA A 24 9.47 -34.90 39.40
N PRO A 25 8.38 -34.28 38.95
CA PRO A 25 7.90 -34.71 37.64
C PRO A 25 7.57 -33.56 36.68
N SER A 26 7.58 -33.90 35.40
CA SER A 26 7.34 -33.02 34.26
C SER A 26 5.93 -32.45 34.18
N THR A 27 5.83 -31.18 33.82
CA THR A 27 4.67 -30.65 33.09
C THR A 27 5.20 -29.78 31.95
N LEU A 28 4.98 -30.21 30.71
CA LEU A 28 5.32 -29.45 29.52
C LEU A 28 4.25 -28.36 29.33
N GLU A 29 4.51 -27.17 29.88
CA GLU A 29 3.61 -26.04 29.67
C GLU A 29 3.76 -25.57 28.22
N SER A 30 2.81 -26.00 27.38
CA SER A 30 2.76 -25.66 25.96
C SER A 30 2.49 -24.17 25.81
N ALA A 31 3.56 -23.38 25.74
CA ALA A 31 3.49 -22.00 25.29
C ALA A 31 2.75 -22.00 23.94
N THR A 32 1.55 -21.44 23.95
CA THR A 32 0.81 -21.21 22.71
C THR A 32 1.49 -20.04 22.03
N GLU A 33 2.46 -20.35 21.16
CA GLU A 33 3.04 -19.39 20.23
C GLU A 33 1.89 -18.62 19.57
N PRO A 34 1.93 -17.27 19.55
CA PRO A 34 0.90 -16.51 18.85
C PRO A 34 0.94 -16.95 17.39
N SER A 35 -0.19 -17.47 16.88
CA SER A 35 -0.26 -17.99 15.52
C SER A 35 0.13 -16.87 14.57
N SER A 36 1.37 -16.94 14.07
CA SER A 36 1.91 -15.94 13.17
C SER A 36 1.08 -15.97 11.90
N VAL A 37 0.19 -15.00 11.74
CA VAL A 37 -0.64 -14.85 10.55
C VAL A 37 0.29 -14.48 9.41
N SER A 38 0.81 -15.50 8.74
CA SER A 38 1.69 -15.37 7.58
C SER A 38 0.85 -14.94 6.38
N THR A 39 0.51 -13.65 6.32
CA THR A 39 -0.14 -13.05 5.17
C THR A 39 0.82 -13.12 3.99
N THR A 40 0.57 -14.07 3.09
CA THR A 40 1.39 -14.23 1.88
C THR A 40 1.06 -13.09 0.92
N LEU A 41 1.97 -12.12 0.80
CA LEU A 41 1.85 -11.03 -0.18
C LEU A 41 2.03 -11.58 -1.59
N THR A 42 1.13 -11.22 -2.50
CA THR A 42 1.27 -11.50 -3.93
C THR A 42 2.07 -10.39 -4.63
N ALA A 43 2.50 -10.65 -5.87
CA ALA A 43 3.13 -9.61 -6.69
C ALA A 43 2.20 -8.41 -6.94
N VAL A 44 0.90 -8.63 -7.06
CA VAL A 44 -0.12 -7.60 -7.27
C VAL A 44 -0.26 -6.71 -6.03
N ASP A 45 -0.19 -7.28 -4.83
CA ASP A 45 -0.21 -6.51 -3.57
C ASP A 45 1.02 -5.59 -3.45
N ILE A 46 2.19 -6.11 -3.86
CA ILE A 46 3.45 -5.34 -3.87
C ILE A 46 3.38 -4.21 -4.88
N GLU A 47 2.85 -4.46 -6.09
CA GLU A 47 2.65 -3.42 -7.12
C GLU A 47 1.68 -2.33 -6.63
N ALA A 48 0.51 -2.72 -6.11
CA ALA A 48 -0.48 -1.78 -5.60
C ALA A 48 0.07 -0.93 -4.44
N LEU A 49 0.83 -1.54 -3.52
CA LEU A 49 1.51 -0.82 -2.44
C LEU A 49 2.61 0.11 -2.98
N THR A 50 3.38 -0.33 -3.98
CA THR A 50 4.41 0.49 -4.63
C THR A 50 3.79 1.74 -5.26
N HIS A 51 2.68 1.58 -5.98
CA HIS A 51 1.96 2.72 -6.55
C HIS A 51 1.38 3.64 -5.47
N GLN A 52 0.79 3.12 -4.39
CA GLN A 52 0.25 3.94 -3.29
C GLN A 52 1.34 4.74 -2.55
N VAL A 53 2.51 4.14 -2.31
CA VAL A 53 3.58 4.75 -1.49
C VAL A 53 4.47 5.68 -2.30
N LEU A 54 4.72 5.39 -3.59
CA LEU A 54 5.67 6.13 -4.42
C LEU A 54 5.01 7.11 -5.40
N SER A 55 3.78 6.86 -5.86
CA SER A 55 3.12 7.74 -6.84
C SER A 55 2.60 9.01 -6.18
N ARG A 56 2.94 10.16 -6.77
CA ARG A 56 2.46 11.48 -6.36
C ARG A 56 2.01 12.24 -7.60
N ILE A 57 0.83 12.86 -7.54
CA ILE A 57 0.41 13.81 -8.58
C ILE A 57 0.91 15.18 -8.15
N TYR A 58 1.86 15.75 -8.89
CA TYR A 58 2.33 17.10 -8.66
C TYR A 58 1.37 18.12 -9.28
N THR A 59 1.01 19.14 -8.52
CA THR A 59 0.15 20.24 -8.94
C THR A 59 0.97 21.42 -9.45
N ALA A 60 0.33 22.33 -10.19
CA ALA A 60 1.01 23.46 -10.84
C ALA A 60 1.65 24.47 -9.85
N ASP A 61 1.26 24.44 -8.58
CA ASP A 61 1.86 25.21 -7.49
C ASP A 61 3.11 24.55 -6.88
N GLY A 62 3.52 23.38 -7.38
CA GLY A 62 4.64 22.59 -6.88
C GLY A 62 4.33 21.73 -5.65
N SER A 63 3.09 21.75 -5.15
CA SER A 63 2.65 20.80 -4.13
C SER A 63 2.28 19.44 -4.75
N TYR A 64 1.77 18.49 -3.95
CA TYR A 64 1.39 17.17 -4.46
C TYR A 64 0.13 16.61 -3.77
N LEU A 65 -0.58 15.75 -4.52
CA LEU A 65 -1.68 14.93 -4.04
C LEU A 65 -1.19 13.49 -3.84
N SER A 66 -1.51 12.89 -2.70
CA SER A 66 -1.23 11.50 -2.40
C SER A 66 -2.26 10.57 -3.05
N VAL A 67 -1.77 9.49 -3.64
CA VAL A 67 -2.58 8.32 -4.01
C VAL A 67 -2.97 7.57 -2.73
N SER A 68 -4.23 7.14 -2.61
CA SER A 68 -4.68 6.26 -1.52
C SER A 68 -4.87 4.81 -1.96
N GLN A 69 -5.20 4.56 -3.23
CA GLN A 69 -5.36 3.22 -3.78
C GLN A 69 -4.91 3.18 -5.24
N PHE A 70 -4.45 2.02 -5.69
CA PHE A 70 -4.13 1.70 -7.08
C PHE A 70 -4.78 0.36 -7.43
N GLY A 71 -5.30 0.22 -8.64
CA GLY A 71 -5.98 -0.99 -9.12
C GLY A 71 -6.82 -0.70 -10.35
N SER A 72 -7.88 -1.47 -10.55
CA SER A 72 -8.82 -1.32 -11.66
C SER A 72 -10.19 -0.81 -11.20
N ILE A 73 -10.93 -0.21 -12.14
CA ILE A 73 -12.35 0.15 -12.00
C ILE A 73 -13.13 -0.64 -13.03
N SER A 74 -14.15 -1.38 -12.59
CA SER A 74 -15.01 -2.18 -13.47
C SER A 74 -16.49 -1.88 -13.27
N SER A 75 -17.21 -1.68 -14.37
CA SER A 75 -18.67 -1.71 -14.50
C SER A 75 -19.06 -2.88 -15.43
N PRO A 76 -20.36 -3.23 -15.57
CA PRO A 76 -20.79 -4.32 -16.45
C PRO A 76 -20.46 -4.13 -17.94
N THR A 77 -20.12 -2.91 -18.35
CA THR A 77 -19.84 -2.51 -19.75
C THR A 77 -18.39 -2.11 -20.00
N LEU A 78 -17.60 -1.86 -18.94
CA LEU A 78 -16.23 -1.36 -19.05
C LEU A 78 -15.35 -1.82 -17.90
N SER A 79 -14.11 -2.21 -18.19
CA SER A 79 -13.04 -2.37 -17.19
C SER A 79 -11.85 -1.50 -17.59
N ILE A 80 -11.33 -0.72 -16.65
CA ILE A 80 -10.16 0.15 -16.82
C ILE A 80 -9.13 -0.25 -15.76
N ASP A 81 -7.95 -0.66 -16.19
CA ASP A 81 -6.82 -0.97 -15.31
C ASP A 81 -5.91 0.26 -15.11
N ASN A 82 -4.96 0.16 -14.19
CA ASN A 82 -3.97 1.21 -13.88
C ASN A 82 -4.59 2.55 -13.41
N THR A 83 -5.66 2.46 -12.63
CA THR A 83 -6.39 3.60 -12.04
C THR A 83 -5.88 3.95 -10.64
N TYR A 84 -5.91 5.25 -10.32
CA TYR A 84 -5.49 5.81 -9.03
C TYR A 84 -6.67 6.46 -8.31
N LEU A 85 -6.87 6.11 -7.04
CA LEU A 85 -7.75 6.86 -6.15
C LEU A 85 -6.94 7.99 -5.48
N VAL A 86 -7.36 9.24 -5.68
CA VAL A 86 -6.70 10.43 -5.15
C VAL A 86 -7.72 11.28 -4.40
N PRO A 87 -7.88 11.12 -3.06
CA PRO A 87 -9.02 11.68 -2.31
C PRO A 87 -9.15 13.21 -2.30
N LYS A 88 -8.08 13.93 -2.70
CA LYS A 88 -8.07 15.40 -2.81
C LYS A 88 -8.34 15.91 -4.23
N LEU A 89 -8.49 15.03 -5.21
CA LEU A 89 -8.83 15.40 -6.58
C LEU A 89 -10.36 15.57 -6.67
N SER A 90 -10.82 16.72 -7.17
CA SER A 90 -12.25 17.06 -7.19
C SER A 90 -12.99 16.62 -8.46
N LEU A 91 -12.30 15.96 -9.40
CA LEU A 91 -12.83 15.52 -10.69
C LEU A 91 -12.36 14.09 -10.97
N ASN A 92 -13.24 13.28 -11.56
CA ASN A 92 -12.86 11.99 -12.12
C ASN A 92 -12.19 12.22 -13.49
N LEU A 93 -10.90 11.94 -13.59
CA LEU A 93 -10.13 12.07 -14.82
C LEU A 93 -9.87 10.69 -15.42
N LEU A 94 -10.17 10.52 -16.70
CA LEU A 94 -9.87 9.30 -17.45
C LEU A 94 -8.93 9.61 -18.63
N SER A 95 -7.91 8.78 -18.83
CA SER A 95 -6.97 8.96 -19.93
C SER A 95 -7.61 8.57 -21.27
N VAL A 96 -7.48 9.45 -22.25
CA VAL A 96 -7.76 9.13 -23.67
C VAL A 96 -6.92 7.93 -24.13
N GLY A 97 -5.69 7.77 -23.63
CA GLY A 97 -4.83 6.63 -23.94
C GLY A 97 -5.44 5.30 -23.49
N GLN A 98 -5.92 5.22 -22.25
CA GLN A 98 -6.58 4.01 -21.71
C GLN A 98 -7.85 3.68 -22.51
N LEU A 99 -8.63 4.68 -22.91
CA LEU A 99 -9.81 4.47 -23.78
C LEU A 99 -9.43 3.95 -25.18
N CYS A 100 -8.30 4.38 -25.73
CA CYS A 100 -7.77 3.89 -27.00
C CYS A 100 -7.23 2.45 -26.89
N GLU A 101 -6.59 2.08 -25.77
CA GLU A 101 -6.14 0.70 -25.50
C GLU A 101 -7.32 -0.28 -25.45
N LEU A 102 -8.44 0.15 -24.86
CA LEU A 102 -9.73 -0.58 -24.87
C LEU A 102 -10.46 -0.55 -26.22
N CYS A 103 -9.83 0.01 -27.27
CA CYS A 103 -10.34 0.11 -28.63
C CYS A 103 -11.71 0.83 -28.74
N LEU A 104 -11.98 1.79 -27.85
CA LEU A 104 -13.25 2.51 -27.82
C LEU A 104 -13.28 3.68 -28.80
N LYS A 105 -14.46 3.91 -29.39
CA LYS A 105 -14.68 5.03 -30.31
C LYS A 105 -15.00 6.29 -29.53
N LEU A 106 -14.12 7.28 -29.64
CA LEU A 106 -14.33 8.63 -29.12
C LEU A 106 -14.96 9.50 -30.22
N THR A 107 -16.10 10.12 -29.93
CA THR A 107 -16.76 11.10 -30.80
C THR A 107 -16.89 12.42 -30.06
N PHE A 108 -16.67 13.54 -30.75
CA PHE A 108 -16.70 14.89 -30.15
C PHE A 108 -17.88 15.72 -30.71
N PRO A 109 -19.15 15.36 -30.41
CA PRO A 109 -20.30 16.14 -30.85
C PRO A 109 -20.42 17.41 -29.99
N ASN A 110 -19.73 18.48 -30.42
CA ASN A 110 -19.69 19.80 -29.78
C ASN A 110 -18.75 19.90 -28.57
N ALA A 111 -19.29 20.16 -27.37
CA ALA A 111 -18.53 20.42 -26.15
C ALA A 111 -18.35 19.18 -25.26
N ASP A 112 -18.94 18.06 -25.62
CA ASP A 112 -18.91 16.81 -24.86
C ASP A 112 -18.24 15.69 -25.69
N VAL A 113 -17.89 14.57 -25.04
CA VAL A 113 -17.30 13.39 -25.69
C VAL A 113 -18.17 12.18 -25.44
N ASP A 114 -18.60 11.54 -26.52
CA ASP A 114 -19.25 10.23 -26.45
C ASP A 114 -18.21 9.12 -26.62
N VAL A 115 -18.24 8.16 -25.70
CA VAL A 115 -17.42 6.94 -25.73
C VAL A 115 -18.32 5.78 -26.07
N GLN A 116 -18.06 5.14 -27.22
CA GLN A 116 -18.90 4.08 -27.76
C GLN A 116 -18.09 2.80 -27.98
N ASN A 117 -18.71 1.64 -27.75
CA ASN A 117 -18.21 0.37 -28.24
C ASN A 117 -18.37 0.35 -29.78
N PRO A 118 -17.29 0.26 -30.58
CA PRO A 118 -17.41 0.32 -32.04
C PRO A 118 -18.02 -0.95 -32.66
N GLN A 119 -18.04 -2.08 -31.94
CA GLN A 119 -18.59 -3.34 -32.44
C GLN A 119 -20.11 -3.40 -32.26
N THR A 120 -20.62 -2.94 -31.12
CA THR A 120 -22.07 -2.99 -30.80
C THR A 120 -22.79 -1.67 -31.05
N GLY A 121 -22.07 -0.56 -31.21
CA GLY A 121 -22.64 0.79 -31.28
C GLY A 121 -23.15 1.32 -29.93
N GLN A 122 -22.96 0.57 -28.84
CA GLN A 122 -23.43 0.95 -27.51
C GLN A 122 -22.66 2.17 -26.98
N LEU A 123 -23.39 3.17 -26.49
CA LEU A 123 -22.82 4.26 -25.69
C LEU A 123 -22.40 3.72 -24.32
N ILE A 124 -21.11 3.84 -24.00
CA ILE A 124 -20.51 3.44 -22.71
C ILE A 124 -20.59 4.61 -21.73
N GLY A 125 -20.36 5.84 -22.20
CA GLY A 125 -20.49 7.03 -21.37
C GLY A 125 -20.34 8.32 -22.19
N THR A 126 -20.77 9.43 -21.59
CA THR A 126 -20.61 10.79 -22.13
C THR A 126 -19.87 11.65 -21.10
N TYR A 127 -18.86 12.39 -21.56
CA TYR A 127 -17.91 13.12 -20.73
C TYR A 127 -18.02 14.61 -21.03
N ARG A 128 -18.15 15.42 -19.98
CA ARG A 128 -18.42 16.85 -20.11
C ARG A 128 -17.13 17.66 -20.10
N LYS A 129 -16.98 18.62 -21.01
CA LYS A 129 -15.80 19.50 -21.00
C LYS A 129 -15.83 20.47 -19.82
N ILE A 130 -14.75 20.48 -19.04
CA ILE A 130 -14.46 21.45 -17.99
C ILE A 130 -13.07 22.03 -18.27
N GLY A 131 -13.04 23.29 -18.71
CA GLY A 131 -11.80 23.94 -19.16
C GLY A 131 -11.21 23.24 -20.40
N CYS A 132 -10.04 22.63 -20.22
CA CYS A 132 -9.36 21.81 -21.24
C CYS A 132 -9.48 20.29 -20.99
N LEU A 133 -10.18 19.86 -19.94
CA LEU A 133 -10.35 18.46 -19.55
C LEU A 133 -11.77 17.99 -19.83
N PHE A 134 -11.97 16.67 -19.80
CA PHE A 134 -13.29 16.04 -19.85
C PHE A 134 -13.52 15.27 -18.54
N GLU A 135 -14.57 15.65 -17.81
CA GLU A 135 -14.95 15.00 -16.56
C GLU A 135 -15.77 13.73 -16.86
N LEU A 136 -15.40 12.65 -16.18
CA LEU A 136 -16.18 11.42 -16.12
C LEU A 136 -17.30 11.55 -15.08
N ALA A 137 -18.52 11.83 -15.55
CA ALA A 137 -19.70 11.98 -14.69
C ALA A 137 -20.33 10.64 -14.26
N SER A 138 -20.31 9.62 -15.13
CA SER A 138 -20.75 8.24 -14.82
C SER A 138 -20.04 7.22 -15.72
N LEU A 139 -19.79 6.04 -15.14
CA LEU A 139 -19.47 4.77 -15.83
C LEU A 139 -20.70 3.84 -15.86
#